data_AF-A0A0S7Y2B0-F1
#
_entry.id   AF-A0A0S7Y2B0-F1
#
_cell.length_a   1.000
_cell.length_b   1.000
_cell.length_c   1.000
_cell.angle_alpha   90.00
_cell.angle_beta   90.00
_cell.angle_gamma   90.00
#
_symmetry.space_group_name_H-M   'P 1'
#
loop_
_entity.id
_entity.type
_entity.pdbx_description
1 polymer ?
#
loop_
_entity_poly.entity_id
_entity_poly.type
_entity_poly.pdbx_seq_one_letter_code
_entity_poly.pdbx_strand_id
1 'polypeptide(L)'
;MNDYLAKLAERLQVPEADIISADETTNWPTGKLDELVEAGVLAEIQHSKGVVCSECEENCTIEPDIRTNPETGEAIGVFVCTRNPDIGRIEVDLNRLRQWRISAQKMSELGYQVQLGWIVPWNETNTEYFTLKEAASLANDDSITVKSMSRLLEDLEFPIQRMHKGRRCMIHIADFRKWLQYAQHGKITDKAIEKYLNGAEKRKEAIRRKKAKP
;
A
#
# COMPACT_ATOMS: atom_id res chain seq x y z
N MET A 1 -17.92 -16.00 -14.18
CA MET A 1 -16.51 -15.79 -13.78
C MET A 1 -15.92 -14.53 -14.44
N ASN A 2 -15.94 -14.43 -15.79
CA ASN A 2 -15.28 -13.34 -16.53
C ASN A 2 -15.74 -11.91 -16.21
N ASP A 3 -17.01 -11.67 -15.86
CA ASP A 3 -17.51 -10.33 -15.51
C ASP A 3 -16.87 -9.77 -14.23
N TYR A 4 -16.64 -10.63 -13.22
CA TYR A 4 -15.97 -10.22 -11.98
C TYR A 4 -14.48 -9.92 -12.21
N LEU A 5 -13.81 -10.73 -13.03
CA LEU A 5 -12.41 -10.49 -13.37
C LEU A 5 -12.25 -9.16 -14.13
N ALA A 6 -13.15 -8.85 -15.06
CA ALA A 6 -13.15 -7.57 -15.75
C ALA A 6 -13.32 -6.39 -14.78
N LYS A 7 -14.27 -6.47 -13.83
CA LYS A 7 -14.46 -5.45 -12.78
C LYS A 7 -13.25 -5.28 -11.88
N LEU A 8 -12.62 -6.38 -11.47
CA LEU A 8 -11.40 -6.33 -10.66
C LEU A 8 -10.23 -5.74 -11.45
N ALA A 9 -10.11 -6.04 -12.75
CA ALA A 9 -9.09 -5.46 -13.60
C ALA A 9 -9.27 -3.95 -13.81
N GLU A 10 -10.50 -3.50 -14.01
CA GLU A 10 -10.84 -2.08 -14.10
C GLU A 10 -10.51 -1.35 -12.78
N ARG A 11 -10.84 -1.97 -11.65
CA ARG A 11 -10.53 -1.42 -10.33
C ARG A 11 -9.02 -1.22 -10.13
N LEU A 12 -8.18 -2.13 -10.63
CA LEU A 12 -6.73 -1.99 -10.56
C LEU A 12 -6.15 -0.84 -11.40
N GLN A 13 -6.95 -0.18 -12.25
CA GLN A 13 -6.56 1.07 -12.91
C GLN A 13 -6.61 2.27 -11.96
N VAL A 14 -7.35 2.16 -10.85
CA VAL A 14 -7.44 3.20 -9.83
C VAL A 14 -6.38 2.97 -8.75
N PRO A 15 -5.53 3.97 -8.45
CA PRO A 15 -4.56 3.86 -7.38
C PRO A 15 -5.21 3.50 -6.04
N GLU A 16 -4.60 2.59 -5.30
CA GLU A 16 -5.04 2.15 -3.95
C GLU A 16 -6.41 1.44 -3.90
N ALA A 17 -7.01 1.13 -5.05
CA ALA A 17 -8.25 0.38 -5.12
C ALA A 17 -8.04 -1.15 -5.17
N ASP A 18 -6.85 -1.64 -4.84
CA ASP A 18 -6.50 -3.05 -4.87
C ASP A 18 -7.05 -3.86 -3.69
N ILE A 19 -7.75 -3.22 -2.75
CA ILE A 19 -8.31 -3.84 -1.55
C ILE A 19 -9.83 -3.97 -1.67
N ILE A 20 -10.35 -5.13 -1.25
CA ILE A 20 -11.76 -5.49 -1.16
C ILE A 20 -12.08 -5.80 0.31
N SER A 21 -13.12 -5.18 0.87
CA SER A 21 -13.55 -5.42 2.26
C SER A 21 -14.61 -6.52 2.36
N ALA A 22 -14.76 -7.13 3.54
CA ALA A 22 -15.84 -8.08 3.82
C ALA A 22 -17.24 -7.49 3.55
N ASP A 23 -17.45 -6.22 3.90
CA ASP A 23 -18.69 -5.51 3.61
C ASP A 23 -18.99 -5.47 2.10
N GLU A 24 -17.98 -5.27 1.24
CA GLU A 24 -18.12 -5.30 -0.22
C GLU A 24 -18.49 -6.70 -0.72
N THR A 25 -17.89 -7.75 -0.15
CA THR A 25 -18.14 -9.15 -0.54
C THR A 25 -19.51 -9.67 -0.10
N THR A 26 -20.18 -9.01 0.84
CA THR A 26 -21.51 -9.43 1.35
C THR A 26 -22.57 -9.42 0.24
N ASN A 27 -22.40 -8.52 -0.74
CA ASN A 27 -23.31 -8.41 -1.89
C ASN A 27 -22.93 -9.33 -3.06
N TRP A 28 -21.89 -10.16 -2.91
CA TRP A 28 -21.46 -11.06 -3.97
C TRP A 28 -22.27 -12.37 -3.94
N PRO A 29 -22.39 -13.06 -5.09
CA PRO A 29 -22.99 -14.38 -5.15
C PRO A 29 -22.29 -15.35 -4.17
N THR A 30 -23.07 -16.24 -3.56
CA THR A 30 -22.55 -17.26 -2.64
C THR A 30 -21.44 -18.09 -3.30
N GLY A 31 -20.34 -18.28 -2.58
CA GLY A 31 -19.15 -19.02 -3.05
C GLY A 31 -18.25 -18.24 -4.01
N LYS A 32 -18.62 -17.00 -4.40
CA LYS A 32 -17.83 -16.23 -5.38
C LYS A 32 -16.49 -15.76 -4.82
N LEU A 33 -16.49 -15.36 -3.55
CA LEU A 33 -15.28 -15.00 -2.83
C LEU A 33 -14.32 -16.19 -2.77
N ASP A 34 -14.82 -17.34 -2.33
CA ASP A 34 -14.03 -18.57 -2.21
C ASP A 34 -13.45 -18.99 -3.57
N GLU A 35 -14.24 -18.96 -4.64
CA GLU A 35 -13.79 -19.22 -6.02
C GLU A 35 -12.61 -18.32 -6.42
N LEU A 36 -12.67 -17.02 -6.10
CA LEU A 36 -11.62 -16.05 -6.46
C LEU A 36 -10.37 -16.18 -5.57
N VAL A 37 -10.56 -16.58 -4.31
CA VAL A 37 -9.46 -16.89 -3.38
C VAL A 37 -8.75 -18.18 -3.80
N GLU A 38 -9.49 -19.25 -4.10
CA GLU A 38 -8.96 -20.53 -4.60
C GLU A 38 -8.23 -20.35 -5.94
N ALA A 39 -8.74 -19.48 -6.82
CA ALA A 39 -8.08 -19.14 -8.07
C ALA A 39 -6.81 -18.27 -7.90
N GLY A 40 -6.52 -17.80 -6.68
CA GLY A 40 -5.39 -16.91 -6.37
C GLY A 40 -5.55 -15.49 -6.92
N VAL A 41 -6.76 -15.11 -7.31
CA VAL A 41 -7.08 -13.74 -7.79
C VAL A 41 -7.20 -12.80 -6.59
N LEU A 42 -7.74 -13.28 -5.48
CA LEU A 42 -7.81 -12.58 -4.22
C LEU A 42 -6.92 -13.28 -3.19
N ALA A 43 -6.13 -12.50 -2.46
CA ALA A 43 -5.36 -12.99 -1.33
C ALA A 43 -5.83 -12.28 -0.06
N GLU A 44 -6.17 -13.04 0.97
CA GLU A 44 -6.51 -12.48 2.27
C GLU A 44 -5.31 -11.73 2.85
N ILE A 45 -5.54 -10.51 3.34
CA ILE A 45 -4.51 -9.68 3.96
C ILE A 45 -4.86 -9.46 5.44
N GLN A 46 -3.97 -8.79 6.17
CA GLN A 46 -4.21 -8.41 7.56
C GLN A 46 -5.58 -7.72 7.70
N HIS A 47 -6.31 -8.04 8.76
CA HIS A 47 -7.58 -7.38 9.07
C HIS A 47 -7.47 -5.86 9.05
N SER A 48 -8.53 -5.20 8.58
CA SER A 48 -8.68 -3.76 8.67
C SER A 48 -8.72 -3.33 10.13
N LYS A 49 -8.28 -2.11 10.40
CA LYS A 49 -8.44 -1.49 11.73
C LYS A 49 -9.86 -0.97 11.96
N GLY A 50 -10.61 -0.77 10.88
CA GLY A 50 -11.97 -0.26 10.96
C GLY A 50 -12.92 -0.84 9.91
N VAL A 51 -14.20 -0.69 10.19
CA VAL A 51 -15.32 -1.08 9.32
C VAL A 51 -16.21 0.12 9.05
N VAL A 52 -17.08 0.01 8.05
CA VAL A 52 -18.13 1.01 7.84
C VAL A 52 -19.27 0.74 8.83
N CYS A 53 -19.69 1.77 9.57
CA CYS A 53 -20.82 1.68 10.48
C CYS A 53 -22.12 1.44 9.70
N SER A 54 -22.83 0.37 10.05
CA SER A 54 -24.15 0.03 9.48
C SER A 54 -25.32 0.71 10.20
N GLU A 55 -25.08 1.23 11.41
CA GLU A 55 -26.14 1.75 12.29
C GLU A 55 -26.45 3.23 12.07
N CYS A 56 -25.60 3.95 11.33
CA CYS A 56 -25.80 5.37 11.04
C CYS A 56 -25.88 5.64 9.54
N GLU A 57 -26.73 6.60 9.16
CA GLU A 57 -26.89 7.02 7.76
C GLU A 57 -25.62 7.63 7.16
N GLU A 58 -24.70 8.11 8.02
CA GLU A 58 -23.42 8.69 7.62
C GLU A 58 -22.42 7.64 7.08
N ASN A 59 -22.64 6.34 7.31
CA ASN A 59 -21.72 5.27 6.93
C ASN A 59 -20.27 5.58 7.35
N CYS A 60 -20.08 6.05 8.58
CA CYS A 60 -18.77 6.48 9.05
C CYS A 60 -17.84 5.27 9.27
N THR A 61 -16.54 5.46 9.05
CA THR A 61 -15.53 4.45 9.43
C THR A 61 -15.35 4.44 10.94
N ILE A 62 -15.48 3.26 11.54
CA ILE A 62 -15.33 3.03 12.98
C ILE A 62 -14.23 1.99 13.24
N GLU A 63 -13.44 2.19 14.30
CA GLU A 63 -12.43 1.24 14.75
C GLU A 63 -12.94 0.57 16.03
N PRO A 64 -13.46 -0.67 15.96
CA PRO A 64 -14.04 -1.34 17.12
C PRO A 64 -12.96 -1.82 18.10
N ASP A 65 -13.22 -1.68 19.40
CA ASP A 65 -12.44 -2.33 20.45
C ASP A 65 -12.74 -3.82 20.45
N ILE A 66 -11.71 -4.66 20.34
CA ILE A 66 -11.87 -6.11 20.46
C ILE A 66 -11.97 -6.48 21.93
N ARG A 67 -13.07 -7.12 22.32
CA ARG A 67 -13.31 -7.61 23.69
C ARG A 67 -13.79 -9.05 23.66
N THR A 68 -13.55 -9.77 24.74
CA THR A 68 -14.13 -11.11 24.93
C THR A 68 -15.53 -10.95 25.51
N ASN A 69 -16.53 -11.55 24.87
CA ASN A 69 -17.87 -11.65 25.40
C ASN A 69 -17.84 -12.54 26.66
N PRO A 70 -18.26 -12.05 27.85
CA PRO A 70 -18.22 -12.84 29.07
C PRO A 70 -19.21 -14.01 29.08
N GLU A 71 -20.26 -13.98 28.24
CA GLU A 71 -21.29 -15.03 28.19
C GLU A 71 -20.90 -16.18 27.25
N THR A 72 -20.35 -15.87 26.08
CA THR A 72 -19.98 -16.88 25.07
C THR A 72 -18.48 -17.24 25.09
N GLY A 73 -17.64 -16.38 25.65
CA GLY A 73 -16.17 -16.49 25.59
C GLY A 73 -15.57 -16.11 24.24
N GLU A 74 -16.38 -15.66 23.27
CA GLU A 74 -15.91 -15.32 21.92
C GLU A 74 -15.40 -13.88 21.83
N ALA A 75 -14.49 -13.63 20.89
CA ALA A 75 -14.02 -12.27 20.62
C ALA A 75 -15.06 -11.52 19.77
N ILE A 76 -15.45 -10.33 20.24
CA ILE A 76 -16.41 -9.44 19.58
C ILE A 76 -15.79 -8.05 19.41
N GLY A 77 -16.13 -7.37 18.32
CA GLY A 77 -15.84 -5.95 18.16
C GLY A 77 -16.90 -5.12 18.85
N VAL A 78 -16.50 -4.09 19.60
CA VAL A 78 -17.42 -3.18 20.28
C VAL A 78 -17.03 -1.74 19.97
N PHE A 79 -17.99 -0.94 19.54
CA PHE A 79 -17.79 0.49 19.33
C PHE A 79 -18.93 1.28 19.99
N VAL A 80 -18.61 2.43 20.59
CA VAL A 80 -19.64 3.33 21.13
C VAL A 80 -19.72 4.55 20.22
N CYS A 81 -20.89 4.78 19.63
CA CYS A 81 -21.08 5.90 18.72
C CYS A 81 -21.05 7.21 19.51
N THR A 82 -20.06 8.06 19.24
CA THR A 82 -19.94 9.39 19.86
C THR A 82 -20.70 10.47 19.08
N ARG A 83 -21.14 10.17 17.85
CA ARG A 83 -21.81 11.12 16.97
C ARG A 83 -23.32 11.15 17.15
N ASN A 84 -23.92 9.99 17.39
CA ASN A 84 -25.35 9.86 17.64
C ASN A 84 -25.56 9.15 18.98
N PRO A 85 -25.99 9.87 20.04
CA PRO A 85 -26.17 9.30 21.36
C PRO A 85 -27.28 8.24 21.41
N ASP A 86 -28.21 8.23 20.45
CA ASP A 86 -29.33 7.28 20.41
C ASP A 86 -28.91 5.89 19.89
N ILE A 87 -27.80 5.79 19.16
CA ILE A 87 -27.26 4.50 18.66
C ILE A 87 -26.55 3.73 19.77
N GLY A 88 -25.93 4.43 20.72
CA GLY A 88 -25.26 3.82 21.86
C GLY A 88 -24.10 2.88 21.48
N ARG A 89 -24.17 1.62 21.94
CA ARG A 89 -23.15 0.58 21.74
C ARG A 89 -23.48 -0.28 20.52
N ILE A 90 -22.52 -0.39 19.61
CA ILE A 90 -22.57 -1.20 18.39
C ILE A 90 -21.68 -2.41 18.59
N GLU A 91 -22.21 -3.59 18.29
CA GLU A 91 -21.43 -4.82 18.20
C GLU A 91 -21.06 -5.08 16.74
N VAL A 92 -19.78 -5.35 16.50
CA VAL A 92 -19.21 -5.56 15.17
C VAL A 92 -18.69 -6.99 15.10
N ASP A 93 -19.21 -7.76 14.15
CA ASP A 93 -18.64 -9.06 13.81
C ASP A 93 -17.21 -8.87 13.28
N LEU A 94 -16.25 -9.56 13.90
CA LEU A 94 -14.83 -9.50 13.52
C LEU A 94 -14.59 -10.00 12.10
N ASN A 95 -15.48 -10.83 11.53
CA ASN A 95 -15.41 -11.22 10.12
C ASN A 95 -15.55 -10.03 9.18
N ARG A 96 -16.20 -8.93 9.61
CA ARG A 96 -16.32 -7.70 8.83
C ARG A 96 -14.99 -6.94 8.69
N LEU A 97 -14.01 -7.24 9.54
CA LEU A 97 -12.66 -6.69 9.44
C LEU A 97 -11.80 -7.42 8.39
N ARG A 98 -12.26 -8.56 7.87
CA ARG A 98 -11.54 -9.29 6.82
C ARG A 98 -11.49 -8.47 5.55
N GLN A 99 -10.36 -8.56 4.86
CA GLN A 99 -10.13 -7.88 3.60
C GLN A 99 -9.19 -8.70 2.73
N TRP A 100 -9.33 -8.53 1.43
CA TRP A 100 -8.55 -9.22 0.42
C TRP A 100 -7.91 -8.21 -0.51
N ARG A 101 -6.70 -8.53 -0.97
CA ARG A 101 -6.01 -7.78 -2.01
C ARG A 101 -6.12 -8.51 -3.33
N ILE A 102 -6.31 -7.75 -4.41
CA ILE A 102 -6.33 -8.28 -5.77
C ILE A 102 -4.89 -8.56 -6.22
N SER A 103 -4.65 -9.79 -6.68
CA SER A 103 -3.36 -10.20 -7.23
C SER A 103 -3.20 -9.71 -8.67
N ALA A 104 -2.49 -8.59 -8.85
CA ALA A 104 -2.18 -8.08 -10.19
C ALA A 104 -1.40 -9.09 -11.04
N GLN A 105 -0.53 -9.88 -10.42
CA GLN A 105 0.18 -10.95 -11.11
C GLN A 105 -0.80 -11.97 -11.68
N LYS A 106 -1.74 -12.47 -10.86
CA LYS A 106 -2.75 -13.44 -11.32
C LYS A 106 -3.64 -12.84 -12.41
N MET A 107 -4.03 -11.57 -12.28
CA MET A 107 -4.81 -10.87 -13.30
C MET A 107 -4.06 -10.79 -14.65
N SER A 108 -2.75 -10.53 -14.62
CA SER A 108 -1.90 -10.53 -15.81
C SER A 108 -1.77 -11.92 -16.44
N GLU A 109 -1.58 -12.96 -15.64
CA GLU A 109 -1.57 -14.37 -16.10
C GLU A 109 -2.88 -14.76 -16.80
N LEU A 110 -4.00 -14.21 -16.34
CA LEU A 110 -5.33 -14.42 -16.91
C LEU A 110 -5.60 -13.53 -18.15
N GLY A 111 -4.63 -12.74 -18.60
CA GLY A 111 -4.71 -11.92 -19.82
C GLY A 111 -5.33 -10.54 -19.64
N TYR A 112 -5.54 -10.08 -18.41
CA TYR A 112 -6.03 -8.73 -18.14
C TYR A 112 -4.87 -7.72 -18.09
N GLN A 113 -5.01 -6.61 -18.84
CA GLN A 113 -4.04 -5.52 -18.78
C GLN A 113 -4.16 -4.77 -17.45
N VAL A 114 -3.16 -4.95 -16.60
CA VAL A 114 -2.99 -4.22 -15.35
C VAL A 114 -1.85 -3.21 -15.52
N GLN A 115 -2.06 -1.95 -15.15
CA GLN A 115 -0.95 -1.00 -15.04
C GLN A 115 -0.09 -1.38 -13.82
N LEU A 116 0.86 -2.28 -14.05
CA LEU A 116 1.83 -2.76 -13.04
C LEU A 116 2.71 -1.64 -12.46
N GLY A 117 2.69 -0.43 -13.04
CA GLY A 117 3.42 0.74 -12.56
C GLY A 117 3.05 1.19 -11.14
N TRP A 118 1.93 0.70 -10.58
CA TRP A 118 1.47 1.04 -9.22
C TRP A 118 1.48 -0.14 -8.25
N ILE A 119 1.55 -1.38 -8.75
CA ILE A 119 1.39 -2.61 -7.96
C ILE A 119 2.72 -3.33 -7.91
N VAL A 120 3.53 -2.98 -6.91
CA VAL A 120 4.80 -3.68 -6.66
C VAL A 120 4.48 -5.13 -6.28
N PRO A 121 5.06 -6.14 -6.96
CA PRO A 121 4.81 -7.55 -6.66
C PRO A 121 5.12 -7.84 -5.19
N TRP A 122 4.14 -8.41 -4.49
CA TRP A 122 4.35 -8.96 -3.16
C TRP A 122 5.11 -10.27 -3.32
N ASN A 123 6.35 -10.33 -2.83
CA ASN A 123 6.95 -11.61 -2.48
C ASN A 123 6.73 -11.85 -0.99
N GLU A 124 6.45 -13.11 -0.63
CA GLU A 124 6.20 -13.59 0.75
C GLU A 124 7.40 -13.37 1.68
N THR A 125 8.55 -13.02 1.12
CA THR A 125 9.63 -12.41 1.88
C THR A 125 9.30 -10.94 2.06
N ASN A 126 8.82 -10.61 3.25
CA ASN A 126 8.74 -9.26 3.81
C ASN A 126 10.11 -8.55 3.79
N THR A 127 10.65 -8.33 2.60
CA THR A 127 11.83 -7.52 2.37
C THR A 127 11.27 -6.17 2.00
N GLU A 128 11.15 -5.34 3.02
CA GLU A 128 10.94 -3.91 2.93
C GLU A 128 11.90 -3.21 1.93
N TYR A 129 12.86 -3.93 1.34
CA TYR A 129 13.97 -3.44 0.55
C TYR A 129 14.18 -4.23 -0.75
N PHE A 130 14.39 -3.52 -1.86
CA PHE A 130 14.81 -4.09 -3.15
C PHE A 130 16.28 -3.79 -3.42
N THR A 131 16.98 -4.70 -4.09
CA THR A 131 18.25 -4.34 -4.72
C THR A 131 18.01 -3.38 -5.89
N LEU A 132 19.02 -2.59 -6.24
CA LEU A 132 18.94 -1.67 -7.39
C LEU A 132 18.63 -2.37 -8.71
N LYS A 133 19.05 -3.63 -8.85
CA LYS A 133 18.81 -4.43 -10.05
C LYS A 133 17.34 -4.86 -10.16
N GLU A 134 16.74 -5.26 -9.03
CA GLU A 134 15.32 -5.58 -8.97
C GLU A 134 14.47 -4.33 -9.19
N ALA A 135 14.81 -3.22 -8.54
CA ALA A 135 14.10 -1.96 -8.69
C ALA A 135 14.17 -1.41 -10.14
N ALA A 136 15.32 -1.50 -10.81
CA ALA A 136 15.44 -1.14 -12.22
C ALA A 136 14.59 -2.06 -13.12
N SER A 137 14.55 -3.36 -12.83
CA SER A 137 13.73 -4.32 -13.58
C SER A 137 12.24 -4.09 -13.38
N LEU A 138 11.83 -3.64 -12.18
CA LEU A 138 10.43 -3.33 -11.86
C LEU A 138 9.94 -2.01 -12.48
N ALA A 139 10.84 -1.07 -12.77
CA ALA A 139 10.48 0.20 -13.39
C ALA A 139 10.00 0.05 -14.85
N ASN A 140 10.32 -1.08 -15.51
CA ASN A 140 9.92 -1.42 -16.87
C ASN A 140 10.17 -0.27 -17.89
N ASP A 141 11.27 0.47 -17.69
CA ASP A 141 11.66 1.64 -18.47
C ASP A 141 13.16 1.54 -18.78
N ASP A 142 13.50 1.41 -20.06
CA ASP A 142 14.87 1.25 -20.54
C ASP A 142 15.76 2.48 -20.30
N SER A 143 15.18 3.64 -20.02
CA SER A 143 15.92 4.84 -19.62
C SER A 143 16.44 4.76 -18.18
N ILE A 144 15.87 3.86 -17.37
CA ILE A 144 16.20 3.67 -15.96
C ILE A 144 17.22 2.54 -15.81
N THR A 145 18.49 2.90 -15.97
CA THR A 145 19.58 1.93 -15.70
C THR A 145 19.91 1.85 -14.21
N VAL A 146 20.42 0.69 -13.77
CA VAL A 146 21.00 0.51 -12.42
C VAL A 146 22.03 1.60 -12.10
N LYS A 147 22.78 2.07 -13.11
CA LYS A 147 23.78 3.13 -12.98
C LYS A 147 23.15 4.50 -12.78
N SER A 148 22.06 4.81 -13.48
CA SER A 148 21.27 6.03 -13.29
C SER A 148 20.64 6.05 -11.89
N MET A 149 20.09 4.92 -11.45
CA MET A 149 19.55 4.78 -10.08
C MET A 149 20.65 4.89 -9.01
N SER A 150 21.81 4.24 -9.17
CA SER A 150 22.91 4.33 -8.20
C SER A 150 23.40 5.77 -8.05
N ARG A 151 23.61 6.50 -9.16
CA ARG A 151 24.00 7.92 -9.13
C ARG A 151 22.95 8.79 -8.46
N LEU A 152 21.68 8.62 -8.84
CA LEU A 152 20.59 9.38 -8.23
C LEU A 152 20.51 9.11 -6.73
N LEU A 153 20.74 7.89 -6.28
CA LEU A 153 20.80 7.59 -4.85
C LEU A 153 22.05 8.19 -4.21
N GLU A 154 23.25 8.02 -4.78
CA GLU A 154 24.47 8.63 -4.24
C GLU A 154 24.34 10.15 -4.06
N ASP A 155 23.71 10.84 -5.01
CA ASP A 155 23.55 12.30 -4.98
C ASP A 155 22.34 12.75 -4.14
N LEU A 156 21.25 11.96 -4.15
CA LEU A 156 20.10 12.16 -3.30
C LEU A 156 20.29 11.39 -1.99
N GLU A 157 20.82 12.05 -0.95
CA GLU A 157 20.47 11.71 0.43
C GLU A 157 18.99 12.05 0.69
N PHE A 158 18.08 11.53 -0.14
CA PHE A 158 16.72 11.25 0.28
C PHE A 158 16.82 10.49 1.62
N PRO A 159 15.88 10.69 2.56
CA PRO A 159 15.79 9.87 3.77
C PRO A 159 15.30 8.45 3.40
N ILE A 160 15.88 7.86 2.36
CA ILE A 160 15.79 6.45 2.06
C ILE A 160 16.59 5.78 3.16
N GLN A 161 15.91 4.97 3.96
CA GLN A 161 16.62 4.05 4.84
C GLN A 161 17.45 3.13 3.94
N ARG A 162 18.77 3.35 3.90
CA ARG A 162 19.68 2.44 3.21
C ARG A 162 20.13 1.40 4.19
N MET A 163 19.77 0.15 3.93
CA MET A 163 20.47 -0.97 4.52
C MET A 163 21.55 -1.45 3.57
N HIS A 164 22.78 -1.48 4.05
CA HIS A 164 23.88 -2.18 3.42
C HIS A 164 23.93 -3.61 3.97
N LYS A 165 23.45 -4.58 3.18
CA LYS A 165 23.63 -6.01 3.49
C LYS A 165 24.77 -6.55 2.63
N GLY A 166 26.00 -6.39 3.11
CA GLY A 166 27.22 -6.64 2.32
C GLY A 166 27.48 -5.53 1.29
N ARG A 167 27.90 -5.88 0.06
CA ARG A 167 28.19 -4.94 -1.04
C ARG A 167 26.97 -4.49 -1.86
N ARG A 168 25.74 -4.79 -1.41
CA ARG A 168 24.51 -4.47 -2.14
C ARG A 168 23.78 -3.31 -1.46
N CYS A 169 23.49 -2.26 -2.24
CA CYS A 169 22.58 -1.20 -1.83
C CYS A 169 21.14 -1.70 -1.98
N MET A 170 20.33 -1.51 -0.94
CA MET A 170 18.91 -1.81 -0.98
C MET A 170 18.08 -0.55 -0.73
N ILE A 171 16.98 -0.38 -1.45
CA ILE A 171 16.05 0.75 -1.34
C ILE A 171 14.76 0.28 -0.69
N HIS A 172 14.26 1.03 0.29
CA HIS A 172 12.95 0.76 0.86
C HIS A 172 11.82 0.94 -0.17
N ILE A 173 10.84 0.03 -0.19
CA ILE A 173 9.73 0.02 -1.16
C ILE A 173 8.95 1.35 -1.21
N ALA A 174 8.69 1.96 -0.05
CA ALA A 174 7.95 3.22 0.03
C ALA A 174 8.70 4.39 -0.62
N ASP A 175 10.04 4.39 -0.55
CA ASP A 175 10.84 5.45 -1.15
C ASP A 175 11.03 5.24 -2.65
N PHE A 176 11.12 3.98 -3.09
CA PHE A 176 11.08 3.62 -4.50
C PHE A 176 9.76 4.06 -5.16
N ARG A 177 8.62 3.86 -4.48
CA ARG A 177 7.30 4.35 -4.93
C ARG A 177 7.24 5.86 -5.08
N LYS A 178 7.72 6.62 -4.08
CA LYS A 178 7.81 8.09 -4.17
C LYS A 178 8.65 8.50 -5.37
N TRP A 179 9.80 7.84 -5.56
CA TRP A 179 10.69 8.14 -6.68
C TRP A 179 10.04 7.90 -8.05
N LEU A 180 9.35 6.77 -8.23
CA LEU A 180 8.58 6.47 -9.45
C LEU A 180 7.50 7.52 -9.73
N GLN A 181 6.75 7.94 -8.70
CA GLN A 181 5.78 9.03 -8.82
C GLN A 181 6.43 10.34 -9.29
N TYR A 182 7.60 10.70 -8.76
CA TYR A 182 8.34 11.90 -9.19
C TYR A 182 8.83 11.81 -10.64
N ALA A 183 9.27 10.63 -11.09
CA ALA A 183 9.74 10.42 -12.46
C ALA A 183 8.60 10.51 -13.49
N GLN A 184 7.44 9.91 -13.20
CA GLN A 184 6.29 9.84 -14.11
C GLN A 184 5.64 11.20 -14.39
N HIS A 185 5.71 12.16 -13.45
CA HIS A 185 5.18 13.50 -13.66
C HIS A 185 6.06 14.41 -14.55
N GLY A 186 7.13 13.88 -15.17
CA GLY A 186 7.97 14.62 -16.12
C GLY A 186 8.72 15.81 -15.49
N LYS A 187 8.78 15.89 -14.15
CA LYS A 187 9.39 17.00 -13.42
C LYS A 187 10.86 16.77 -13.07
N ILE A 188 11.43 15.62 -13.42
CA ILE A 188 12.85 15.40 -13.27
C ILE A 188 13.55 15.94 -14.53
N THR A 189 13.68 17.26 -14.59
CA THR A 189 14.73 17.88 -15.38
C THR A 189 16.01 17.87 -14.54
N ASP A 190 17.19 17.82 -15.15
CA ASP A 190 18.47 17.99 -14.45
C ASP A 190 18.44 19.22 -13.52
N LYS A 191 17.70 20.26 -13.92
CA LYS A 191 17.48 21.50 -13.17
C LYS A 191 16.63 21.34 -11.91
N ALA A 192 15.66 20.43 -11.90
CA ALA A 192 14.84 20.11 -10.73
C ALA A 192 15.63 19.27 -9.71
N ILE A 193 16.46 18.34 -10.21
CA ILE A 193 17.45 17.62 -9.40
C ILE A 193 18.41 18.63 -8.75
N GLU A 194 19.00 19.52 -9.55
CA GLU A 194 19.96 20.54 -9.09
C GLU A 194 19.35 21.51 -8.06
N LYS A 195 18.11 21.97 -8.25
CA LYS A 195 17.40 22.82 -7.29
C LYS A 195 17.16 22.11 -5.95
N TYR A 196 16.85 20.82 -5.98
CA TYR A 196 16.64 20.02 -4.78
C TYR A 196 17.96 19.75 -4.03
N LEU A 197 19.03 19.42 -4.75
CA LEU A 197 20.38 19.23 -4.22
C LEU A 197 20.89 20.49 -3.51
N ASN A 198 20.75 21.65 -4.15
CA ASN A 198 21.11 22.95 -3.57
C ASN A 198 20.31 23.28 -2.29
N GLY A 199 19.02 22.89 -2.24
CA GLY A 199 18.21 23.03 -1.04
C GLY A 199 18.64 22.09 0.10
N ALA A 200 19.09 20.89 -0.23
CA ALA A 200 19.58 19.91 0.74
C ALA A 200 20.92 20.34 1.36
N GLU A 201 21.87 20.84 0.57
CA GLU A 201 23.13 21.43 1.07
C GLU A 201 22.89 22.56 2.07
N LYS A 202 21.97 23.49 1.77
CA LYS A 202 21.62 24.58 2.68
C LYS A 202 21.05 24.08 4.02
N ARG A 203 20.28 22.99 4.00
CA ARG A 203 19.76 22.34 5.22
C ARG A 203 20.88 21.67 6.02
N LYS A 204 21.83 20.99 5.37
CA LYS A 204 23.03 20.41 6.01
C LYS A 204 23.84 21.47 6.74
N GLU A 205 24.08 22.59 6.06
CA GLU A 205 24.83 23.72 6.60
C GLU A 205 24.10 24.35 7.81
N ALA A 206 22.77 24.50 7.74
CA ALA A 206 21.96 24.97 8.86
C ALA A 206 22.01 24.02 10.07
N ILE A 207 21.99 22.71 9.85
CA ILE A 207 22.10 21.71 10.93
C ILE A 207 23.50 21.73 11.55
N ARG A 208 24.56 21.82 10.74
CA ARG A 208 25.95 21.98 11.24
C ARG A 208 26.09 23.22 12.11
N ARG A 209 25.53 24.36 11.67
CA ARG A 209 25.52 25.61 12.45
C ARG A 209 24.73 25.50 13.74
N LYS A 210 23.59 24.79 13.75
CA LYS A 210 22.83 24.52 14.98
C LYS A 210 23.61 23.63 15.96
N LYS A 211 24.35 22.64 15.48
CA LYS A 211 25.16 21.74 16.30
C LYS A 211 26.47 22.38 16.79
N ALA A 212 26.99 23.38 16.09
CA ALA A 212 28.23 24.08 16.42
C ALA A 212 28.04 25.29 17.37
N LYS A 213 26.81 25.60 17.76
CA LYS A 213 26.52 26.67 18.73
C LYS A 213 26.61 26.07 20.15
N PRO A 214 27.59 26.46 20.98
CA PRO A 214 27.74 25.97 22.34
C PRO A 214 26.59 26.40 23.26
#